data_AF-A0A973D0Z9-F1
#
_entry.id   AF-A0A973D0Z9-F1
#
_cell.length_a   1.000
_cell.length_b   1.000
_cell.length_c   1.000
_cell.angle_alpha   90.00
_cell.angle_beta   90.00
_cell.angle_gamma   90.00
#
_symmetry.space_group_name_H-M   'P 1'
#
loop_
_entity.id
_entity.type
_entity.pdbx_description
1 polymer ?
#
loop_
_entity_poly.entity_id
_entity_poly.type
_entity_poly.pdbx_seq_one_letter_code
_entity_poly.pdbx_strand_id
1 'polypeptide(L)'
;MATLDRGQIFQQIKANGITLISSNLGIPLMLMILLGMMTLPLPPFLLDIFFTFNIAISIIVLLICVYATKPLDFGVFPSILLIATLLRLALNVASTRVVLLAGHEGGDAAGKVIEAFGEVLIGGNYAVGLVVFTILMIINFIVVTKGAGRVAEVSARFTLDAMPGKQMAIDADLNAGLMDAEQAKARRAEIAAEADFYGSMDGASKFVKGDAIAGILILLINVVGGFSIGMGQHDLLFADAVQKYTILAIGDGLVAQIPSLLLSTATAIMVTRNSDAKDVGEQIIGQIFTSPRALAITAAVLFCMGIIPDMPHFVFLMAALCAGSGAYYIHWRNEGGVFIGGKPVSGGSAAAKSNSSTGVAISDTGMPPLPGEALPEHEVKELGWDDVEVVDRVGLEVGYRLIPLVDKNQGGQLLARIKGVRKKLSQDVGFLMPSVHIRDNLDLMPSQYRITLMGVTLAEAEIYPERDMAINPGQVFGKVEGIETLDPAFGLEAMWIESSQKDKAQTLGYTVVDASTVVATHLNQLLHKHAHELIGHEDVQKMLDILNDTSPKLAEELVPNTVSISQLLSVLQTLLREDVPVRDMRTIAESLANMSPRSQEIVALTGAARAGLSRLIVQNIFGTADELSV
;
A
#
# COMPACT_ATOMS: atom_id res chain seq x y z
N MET A 1 -46.99 -49.68 -26.63
CA MET A 1 -47.46 -48.49 -25.88
C MET A 1 -46.95 -48.62 -24.46
N ALA A 2 -45.75 -48.10 -24.18
CA ALA A 2 -45.20 -47.99 -22.83
C ALA A 2 -44.96 -46.51 -22.60
N THR A 3 -45.80 -45.90 -21.79
CA THR A 3 -45.72 -44.49 -21.40
C THR A 3 -44.50 -44.32 -20.50
N LEU A 4 -43.38 -43.94 -21.10
CA LEU A 4 -42.18 -43.50 -20.39
C LEU A 4 -42.54 -42.25 -19.57
N ASP A 5 -42.59 -42.44 -18.25
CA ASP A 5 -42.92 -41.40 -17.28
C ASP A 5 -41.82 -40.33 -17.28
N ARG A 6 -42.16 -39.14 -17.80
CA ARG A 6 -41.24 -38.00 -17.94
C ARG A 6 -40.67 -37.56 -16.59
N GLY A 7 -41.37 -37.83 -15.48
CA GLY A 7 -40.88 -37.55 -14.13
C GLY A 7 -39.70 -38.43 -13.72
N GLN A 8 -39.73 -39.71 -14.09
CA GLN A 8 -38.65 -40.67 -13.78
C GLN A 8 -37.39 -40.39 -14.60
N ILE A 9 -37.53 -40.00 -15.87
CA ILE A 9 -36.39 -39.61 -16.72
C ILE A 9 -35.70 -38.36 -16.16
N PHE A 10 -36.46 -37.36 -15.72
CA PHE A 10 -35.89 -36.13 -15.15
C PHE A 10 -35.21 -36.37 -13.81
N GLN A 11 -35.76 -37.25 -12.96
CA GLN A 11 -35.11 -37.68 -11.72
C GLN A 11 -33.85 -38.54 -11.98
N GLN A 12 -33.87 -39.42 -12.98
CA GLN A 12 -32.69 -40.21 -13.37
C GLN A 12 -31.59 -39.35 -13.97
N ILE A 13 -31.92 -38.36 -14.80
CA ILE A 13 -30.94 -37.39 -15.33
C ILE A 13 -30.37 -36.54 -14.20
N LYS A 14 -31.18 -36.12 -13.22
CA LYS A 14 -30.71 -35.36 -12.06
C LYS A 14 -29.81 -36.21 -11.16
N ALA A 15 -30.19 -37.47 -10.88
CA ALA A 15 -29.40 -38.38 -10.05
C ALA A 15 -28.09 -38.79 -10.72
N ASN A 16 -28.12 -39.13 -12.03
CA ASN A 16 -26.94 -39.53 -12.80
C ASN A 16 -26.04 -38.34 -13.15
N GLY A 17 -26.60 -37.16 -13.41
CA GLY A 17 -25.83 -35.94 -13.67
C GLY A 17 -25.06 -35.46 -12.44
N ILE A 18 -25.70 -35.50 -11.26
CA ILE A 18 -25.04 -35.14 -10.00
C ILE A 18 -24.00 -36.19 -9.59
N THR A 19 -24.26 -37.50 -9.81
CA THR A 19 -23.25 -38.55 -9.53
C THR A 19 -22.09 -38.57 -10.53
N LEU A 20 -22.29 -38.17 -11.79
CA LEU A 20 -21.18 -38.00 -12.75
C LEU A 20 -20.28 -36.82 -12.35
N ILE A 21 -20.87 -35.71 -11.92
CA ILE A 21 -20.16 -34.51 -11.46
C ILE A 21 -19.45 -34.76 -10.12
N SER A 22 -20.01 -35.58 -9.23
CA SER A 22 -19.39 -35.95 -7.96
C SER A 22 -18.37 -37.10 -8.05
N SER A 23 -18.25 -37.75 -9.21
CA SER A 23 -17.23 -38.78 -9.47
C SER A 23 -16.01 -38.16 -10.15
N ASN A 24 -14.85 -38.82 -10.09
CA ASN A 24 -13.60 -38.42 -10.76
C ASN A 24 -13.71 -38.23 -12.31
N LEU A 25 -14.90 -38.39 -12.91
CA LEU A 25 -15.17 -38.17 -14.33
C LEU A 25 -15.56 -36.73 -14.70
N GLY A 26 -15.82 -35.83 -13.74
CA GLY A 26 -16.26 -34.46 -14.04
C GLY A 26 -15.25 -33.66 -14.89
N ILE A 27 -13.97 -33.69 -14.52
CA ILE A 27 -12.90 -32.95 -15.23
C ILE A 27 -12.67 -33.50 -16.66
N PRO A 28 -12.51 -34.82 -16.88
CA PRO A 28 -12.39 -35.39 -18.23
C PRO A 28 -13.57 -35.05 -19.14
N LEU A 29 -14.81 -35.10 -18.61
CA LEU A 29 -16.00 -34.76 -19.39
C LEU A 29 -16.01 -33.28 -19.78
N MET A 30 -15.67 -32.39 -18.85
CA MET A 30 -15.53 -30.96 -19.12
C MET A 30 -14.50 -30.69 -20.21
N LEU A 31 -13.33 -31.33 -20.16
CA LEU A 31 -12.30 -31.22 -21.19
C LEU A 31 -12.79 -31.72 -22.56
N MET A 32 -13.55 -32.82 -22.59
CA MET A 32 -14.18 -33.31 -23.83
C MET A 32 -15.18 -32.31 -24.41
N ILE A 33 -15.99 -31.66 -23.57
CA ILE A 33 -16.94 -30.62 -24.00
C ILE A 33 -16.18 -29.42 -24.57
N LEU A 34 -15.12 -28.95 -23.91
CA LEU A 34 -14.29 -27.84 -24.39
C LEU A 34 -13.63 -28.16 -25.74
N LEU A 35 -13.06 -29.36 -25.88
CA LEU A 35 -12.44 -29.79 -27.14
C LEU A 35 -13.47 -29.99 -28.26
N GLY A 36 -14.64 -30.56 -27.91
CA GLY A 36 -15.77 -30.69 -28.83
C GLY A 36 -16.25 -29.34 -29.34
N MET A 37 -16.36 -28.34 -28.46
CA MET A 37 -16.73 -26.98 -28.81
C MET A 37 -15.72 -26.29 -29.74
N MET A 38 -14.42 -26.55 -29.57
CA MET A 38 -13.40 -25.99 -30.47
C MET A 38 -13.39 -26.65 -31.86
N THR A 39 -13.78 -27.93 -31.96
CA THR A 39 -13.63 -28.73 -33.19
C THR A 39 -14.91 -28.81 -34.02
N LEU A 40 -16.08 -28.84 -33.37
CA LEU A 40 -17.38 -28.97 -34.02
C LEU A 40 -18.06 -27.60 -34.16
N PRO A 41 -18.75 -27.32 -35.28
CA PRO A 41 -19.55 -26.12 -35.42
C PRO A 41 -20.75 -26.18 -34.45
N LEU A 42 -20.84 -25.21 -33.54
CA LEU A 42 -21.95 -25.12 -32.61
C LEU A 42 -23.15 -24.38 -33.23
N PRO A 43 -24.39 -24.84 -33.03
CA PRO A 43 -25.57 -24.09 -33.40
C PRO A 43 -25.66 -22.79 -32.57
N PRO A 44 -26.16 -21.68 -33.13
CA PRO A 44 -26.25 -20.38 -32.44
C PRO A 44 -26.95 -20.44 -31.08
N PHE A 45 -28.00 -21.27 -30.96
CA PHE A 45 -28.71 -21.47 -29.71
C PHE A 45 -27.84 -22.04 -28.58
N LEU A 46 -26.92 -22.96 -28.88
CA LEU A 46 -26.00 -23.50 -27.86
C LEU A 46 -24.95 -22.46 -27.47
N LEU A 47 -24.47 -21.64 -28.42
CA LEU A 47 -23.56 -20.53 -28.11
C LEU A 47 -24.21 -19.54 -27.14
N ASP A 48 -25.45 -19.12 -27.41
CA ASP A 48 -26.20 -18.21 -26.52
C ASP A 48 -26.34 -18.78 -25.09
N ILE A 49 -26.65 -20.08 -24.97
CA ILE A 49 -26.72 -20.75 -23.67
C ILE A 49 -25.37 -20.70 -22.95
N PHE A 50 -24.28 -21.08 -23.62
CA PHE A 50 -22.97 -21.16 -23.00
C PHE A 50 -22.40 -19.79 -22.65
N PHE A 51 -22.61 -18.76 -23.48
CA PHE A 51 -22.24 -17.38 -23.15
C PHE A 51 -23.02 -16.85 -21.95
N THR A 52 -24.34 -17.04 -21.94
CA THR A 52 -25.20 -16.64 -20.81
C THR A 52 -24.76 -17.35 -19.53
N PHE A 53 -24.44 -18.63 -19.62
CA PHE A 53 -23.92 -19.42 -18.51
C PHE A 53 -22.56 -18.91 -18.01
N ASN A 54 -21.64 -18.55 -18.91
CA ASN A 54 -20.34 -17.99 -18.55
C ASN A 54 -20.46 -16.64 -17.81
N ILE A 55 -21.37 -15.77 -18.29
CA ILE A 55 -21.70 -14.50 -17.62
C ILE A 55 -22.30 -14.77 -16.23
N ALA A 56 -23.28 -15.69 -16.14
CA ALA A 56 -23.93 -16.04 -14.88
C ALA A 56 -22.92 -16.57 -13.83
N ILE A 57 -22.03 -17.48 -14.22
CA ILE A 57 -20.95 -17.96 -13.34
C ILE A 57 -20.07 -16.80 -12.88
N SER A 58 -19.69 -15.89 -13.78
CA SER A 58 -18.80 -14.78 -13.43
C SER A 58 -19.45 -13.81 -12.44
N ILE A 59 -20.76 -13.54 -12.57
CA ILE A 59 -21.52 -12.75 -11.61
C ILE A 59 -21.61 -13.47 -10.25
N ILE A 60 -21.93 -14.77 -10.24
CA ILE A 60 -22.00 -15.56 -9.02
C ILE A 60 -20.66 -15.55 -8.29
N VAL A 61 -19.57 -15.77 -9.02
CA VAL A 61 -18.20 -15.74 -8.48
C VAL A 61 -17.88 -14.37 -7.88
N LEU A 62 -18.19 -13.28 -8.59
CA LEU A 62 -18.00 -11.93 -8.07
C LEU A 62 -18.78 -11.70 -6.77
N LEU A 63 -20.06 -12.10 -6.72
CA LEU A 63 -20.89 -11.95 -5.53
C LEU A 63 -20.36 -12.77 -4.35
N ILE A 64 -19.95 -14.03 -4.58
CA ILE A 64 -19.31 -14.84 -3.54
C ILE A 64 -18.05 -14.14 -3.02
N CYS A 65 -17.24 -13.56 -3.90
CA CYS A 65 -16.05 -12.83 -3.47
C CYS A 65 -16.39 -11.57 -2.66
N VAL A 66 -17.46 -10.85 -3.01
CA VAL A 66 -17.92 -9.67 -2.27
C VAL A 66 -18.41 -10.03 -0.88
N TYR A 67 -19.11 -11.16 -0.72
CA TYR A 67 -19.66 -11.60 0.56
C TYR A 67 -18.74 -12.51 1.39
N ALA A 68 -17.61 -12.98 0.83
CA ALA A 68 -16.62 -13.74 1.58
C ALA A 68 -15.91 -12.85 2.60
N THR A 69 -15.93 -13.26 3.87
CA THR A 69 -15.27 -12.55 4.97
C THR A 69 -13.77 -12.84 4.99
N LYS A 70 -13.36 -14.09 4.72
CA LYS A 70 -11.95 -14.47 4.57
C LYS A 70 -11.65 -15.06 3.19
N PRO A 71 -10.41 -14.91 2.67
CA PRO A 71 -10.02 -15.52 1.40
C PRO A 71 -10.20 -17.05 1.36
N LEU A 72 -9.93 -17.72 2.49
CA LEU A 72 -10.00 -19.18 2.62
C LEU A 72 -11.42 -19.73 2.59
N ASP A 73 -12.45 -18.93 2.88
CA ASP A 73 -13.85 -19.36 2.80
C ASP A 73 -14.25 -19.75 1.37
N PHE A 74 -13.52 -19.22 0.38
CA PHE A 74 -13.67 -19.57 -1.01
C PHE A 74 -12.40 -20.18 -1.61
N GLY A 75 -11.81 -21.17 -0.93
CA GLY A 75 -10.58 -21.85 -1.35
C GLY A 75 -10.60 -22.51 -2.75
N VAL A 76 -11.78 -22.74 -3.34
CA VAL A 76 -11.93 -23.31 -4.71
C VAL A 76 -11.84 -22.24 -5.81
N PHE A 77 -11.69 -20.96 -5.44
CA PHE A 77 -11.66 -19.83 -6.36
C PHE A 77 -10.64 -19.94 -7.51
N PRO A 78 -9.34 -20.29 -7.28
CA PRO A 78 -8.38 -20.42 -8.38
C PRO A 78 -8.82 -21.42 -9.45
N SER A 79 -9.38 -22.55 -9.02
CA SER A 79 -9.87 -23.61 -9.91
C SER A 79 -11.08 -23.15 -10.74
N ILE A 80 -12.02 -22.45 -10.12
CA ILE A 80 -13.19 -21.90 -10.82
C ILE A 80 -12.75 -20.85 -11.84
N LEU A 81 -11.79 -20.00 -11.48
CA LEU A 81 -11.24 -19.00 -12.37
C LEU A 81 -10.56 -19.64 -13.60
N LEU A 82 -9.79 -20.71 -13.40
CA LEU A 82 -9.17 -21.45 -14.52
C LEU A 82 -10.23 -22.05 -15.44
N ILE A 83 -11.23 -22.74 -14.87
CA ILE A 83 -12.31 -23.38 -15.64
C ILE A 83 -13.12 -22.33 -16.41
N ALA A 84 -13.51 -21.23 -15.77
CA ALA A 84 -14.29 -20.17 -16.40
C ALA A 84 -13.52 -19.48 -17.54
N THR A 85 -12.19 -19.33 -17.38
CA THR A 85 -11.30 -18.78 -18.41
C THR A 85 -11.14 -19.74 -19.59
N LEU A 86 -10.95 -21.05 -19.34
CA LEU A 86 -10.87 -22.05 -20.40
C LEU A 86 -12.18 -22.18 -21.17
N LEU A 87 -13.32 -22.15 -20.47
CA LEU A 87 -14.65 -22.15 -21.08
C LEU A 87 -14.83 -20.93 -21.99
N ARG A 88 -14.42 -19.76 -21.53
CA ARG A 88 -14.45 -18.53 -22.33
C ARG A 88 -13.57 -18.64 -23.57
N LEU A 89 -12.32 -19.08 -23.44
CA LEU A 89 -11.41 -19.19 -24.58
C LEU A 89 -11.97 -20.16 -25.64
N ALA A 90 -12.50 -21.31 -25.21
CA ALA A 90 -13.12 -22.25 -26.12
C ALA A 90 -14.39 -21.69 -26.77
N LEU A 91 -15.20 -20.89 -26.05
CA LEU A 91 -16.35 -20.20 -26.61
C LEU A 91 -15.94 -19.16 -27.65
N ASN A 92 -14.90 -18.37 -27.39
CA ASN A 92 -14.38 -17.38 -28.34
C ASN A 92 -13.90 -18.02 -29.64
N VAL A 93 -13.28 -19.21 -29.56
CA VAL A 93 -12.87 -19.97 -30.75
C VAL A 93 -14.10 -20.49 -31.51
N ALA A 94 -15.10 -21.01 -30.80
CA ALA A 94 -16.33 -21.52 -31.40
C ALA A 94 -17.16 -20.41 -32.05
N SER A 95 -17.31 -19.25 -31.38
CA SER A 95 -18.04 -18.10 -31.88
C SER A 95 -17.34 -17.45 -33.07
N THR A 96 -16.02 -17.30 -33.03
CA THR A 96 -15.20 -16.82 -34.16
C THR A 96 -15.48 -17.61 -35.43
N ARG A 97 -15.55 -18.95 -35.31
CA ARG A 97 -15.88 -19.80 -36.46
C ARG A 97 -17.27 -19.51 -37.02
N VAL A 98 -18.27 -19.34 -36.16
CA VAL A 98 -19.65 -19.02 -36.59
C VAL A 98 -19.73 -17.62 -37.19
N VAL A 99 -19.06 -16.62 -36.58
CA VAL A 99 -18.97 -15.24 -37.10
C VAL A 99 -18.35 -15.22 -38.49
N LEU A 100 -17.25 -15.95 -38.73
CA LEU A 100 -16.59 -15.98 -40.04
C LEU A 100 -17.38 -16.77 -41.10
N LEU A 101 -18.02 -17.89 -40.73
CA LEU A 101 -18.75 -18.74 -41.67
C LEU A 101 -20.15 -18.20 -42.00
N ALA A 102 -20.89 -17.72 -41.00
CA ALA A 102 -22.29 -17.33 -41.13
C ALA A 102 -22.51 -15.81 -41.06
N GLY A 103 -21.48 -15.00 -40.81
CA GLY A 103 -21.63 -13.54 -40.62
C GLY A 103 -22.17 -12.77 -41.83
N HIS A 104 -22.15 -13.37 -43.03
CA HIS A 104 -22.75 -12.78 -44.22
C HIS A 104 -24.30 -12.80 -44.18
N GLU A 105 -24.91 -13.69 -43.39
CA GLU A 105 -26.36 -13.85 -43.28
C GLU A 105 -27.02 -12.74 -42.43
N GLY A 106 -26.27 -12.01 -41.60
CA GLY A 106 -26.77 -10.90 -40.76
C GLY A 106 -26.41 -11.04 -39.28
N GLY A 107 -26.95 -10.16 -38.42
CA GLY A 107 -26.64 -10.10 -36.98
C GLY A 107 -27.07 -11.35 -36.20
N ASP A 108 -28.24 -11.93 -36.53
CA ASP A 108 -28.80 -13.10 -35.85
C ASP A 108 -28.02 -14.42 -36.16
N ALA A 109 -27.05 -14.38 -37.09
CA ALA A 109 -26.33 -15.56 -37.57
C ALA A 109 -25.33 -16.14 -36.55
N ALA A 110 -24.80 -15.31 -35.65
CA ALA A 110 -23.85 -15.73 -34.62
C ALA A 110 -24.50 -16.03 -33.25
N GLY A 111 -25.80 -15.77 -33.12
CA GLY A 111 -26.55 -15.89 -31.86
C GLY A 111 -27.08 -14.54 -31.39
N LYS A 112 -28.21 -14.58 -30.67
CA LYS A 112 -28.96 -13.40 -30.24
C LYS A 112 -28.23 -12.61 -29.16
N VAL A 113 -27.44 -13.30 -28.34
CA VAL A 113 -26.67 -12.65 -27.28
C VAL A 113 -25.59 -11.77 -27.92
N ILE A 114 -24.84 -12.29 -28.90
CA ILE A 114 -23.81 -11.54 -29.62
C ILE A 114 -24.41 -10.31 -30.33
N GLU A 115 -25.51 -10.48 -31.04
CA GLU A 115 -26.21 -9.38 -31.72
C GLU A 115 -26.65 -8.29 -30.74
N ALA A 116 -27.33 -8.67 -29.66
CA ALA A 116 -27.83 -7.73 -28.66
C ALA A 116 -26.71 -6.91 -28.02
N PHE A 117 -25.57 -7.54 -27.68
CA PHE A 117 -24.42 -6.82 -27.13
C PHE A 117 -23.75 -5.90 -28.15
N GLY A 118 -23.67 -6.31 -29.42
CA GLY A 118 -23.15 -5.48 -30.50
C GLY A 118 -24.00 -4.23 -30.75
N GLU A 119 -25.32 -4.37 -30.81
CA GLU A 119 -26.24 -3.26 -31.04
C GLU A 119 -26.23 -2.21 -29.91
N VAL A 120 -26.19 -2.66 -28.64
CA VAL A 120 -26.19 -1.77 -27.46
C VAL A 120 -25.01 -0.80 -27.48
N LEU A 121 -23.83 -1.23 -27.95
CA LEU A 121 -22.64 -0.37 -27.97
C LEU A 121 -22.58 0.53 -29.21
N ILE A 122 -23.04 0.02 -30.36
CA ILE A 122 -22.89 0.70 -31.65
C ILE A 122 -23.87 1.87 -31.79
N GLY A 123 -25.07 1.78 -31.19
CA GLY A 123 -26.04 2.89 -31.15
C GLY A 123 -26.41 3.46 -32.54
N GLY A 124 -26.26 2.66 -33.60
CA GLY A 124 -26.48 3.05 -34.99
C GLY A 124 -25.27 3.63 -35.75
N ASN A 125 -24.11 3.83 -35.10
CA ASN A 125 -22.88 4.30 -35.75
C ASN A 125 -21.70 3.33 -35.50
N TYR A 126 -21.40 2.50 -36.51
CA TYR A 126 -20.36 1.47 -36.42
C TYR A 126 -18.95 2.03 -36.19
N ALA A 127 -18.64 3.23 -36.69
CA ALA A 127 -17.34 3.86 -36.47
C ALA A 127 -17.17 4.29 -35.00
N VAL A 128 -18.21 4.87 -34.41
CA VAL A 128 -18.23 5.23 -32.98
C VAL A 128 -18.18 3.96 -32.13
N GLY A 129 -18.97 2.94 -32.47
CA GLY A 129 -18.97 1.65 -31.77
C GLY A 129 -17.59 0.99 -31.75
N LEU A 130 -16.86 0.98 -32.88
CA LEU A 130 -15.51 0.43 -32.96
C LEU A 130 -14.51 1.20 -32.07
N VAL A 131 -14.60 2.53 -32.03
CA VAL A 131 -13.74 3.36 -31.17
C VAL A 131 -14.04 3.10 -29.69
N VAL A 132 -15.32 3.15 -29.28
CA VAL A 132 -15.74 2.90 -27.90
C VAL A 132 -15.34 1.50 -27.46
N PHE A 133 -15.53 0.50 -28.33
CA PHE A 133 -15.15 -0.88 -28.05
C PHE A 133 -13.63 -1.02 -27.87
N THR A 134 -12.84 -0.39 -28.74
CA THR A 134 -11.37 -0.40 -28.62
C THR A 134 -10.93 0.21 -27.29
N ILE A 135 -11.56 1.30 -26.84
CA ILE A 135 -11.29 1.91 -25.53
C ILE A 135 -11.63 0.94 -24.39
N LEU A 136 -12.81 0.31 -24.42
CA LEU A 136 -13.21 -0.68 -23.40
C LEU A 136 -12.25 -1.86 -23.34
N MET A 137 -11.79 -2.36 -24.50
CA MET A 137 -10.78 -3.40 -24.61
C MET A 137 -9.46 -2.98 -23.99
N ILE A 138 -8.98 -1.76 -24.28
CA ILE A 138 -7.75 -1.21 -23.71
C ILE A 138 -7.86 -1.07 -22.20
N ILE A 139 -8.96 -0.52 -21.68
CA ILE A 139 -9.18 -0.34 -20.24
C ILE A 139 -9.16 -1.70 -19.54
N ASN A 140 -9.91 -2.67 -20.05
CA ASN A 140 -9.94 -4.00 -19.46
C ASN A 140 -8.55 -4.64 -19.44
N PHE A 141 -7.80 -4.63 -20.56
CA PHE A 141 -6.49 -5.27 -20.61
C PHE A 141 -5.41 -4.53 -19.84
N ILE A 142 -5.22 -3.23 -20.12
CA ILE A 142 -4.10 -2.43 -19.58
C ILE A 142 -4.32 -2.12 -18.10
N VAL A 143 -5.55 -1.79 -17.71
CA VAL A 143 -5.84 -1.35 -16.34
C VAL A 143 -6.31 -2.52 -15.49
N VAL A 144 -7.34 -3.24 -15.92
CA VAL A 144 -8.01 -4.21 -15.04
C VAL A 144 -7.24 -5.53 -14.96
N THR A 145 -7.02 -6.22 -16.08
CA THR A 145 -6.35 -7.54 -16.09
C THR A 145 -4.90 -7.45 -15.65
N LYS A 146 -4.13 -6.48 -16.17
CA LYS A 146 -2.74 -6.26 -15.72
C LYS A 146 -2.67 -5.79 -14.26
N GLY A 147 -3.60 -4.93 -13.83
CA GLY A 147 -3.67 -4.47 -12.45
C GLY A 147 -3.93 -5.61 -11.48
N ALA A 148 -4.99 -6.39 -11.72
CA ALA A 148 -5.36 -7.54 -10.90
C ALA A 148 -4.26 -8.61 -10.86
N GLY A 149 -3.58 -8.86 -11.98
CA GLY A 149 -2.44 -9.79 -12.03
C GLY A 149 -1.26 -9.33 -11.17
N ARG A 150 -0.89 -8.04 -11.21
CA ARG A 150 0.18 -7.50 -10.36
C ARG A 150 -0.18 -7.56 -8.88
N VAL A 151 -1.42 -7.25 -8.54
CA VAL A 151 -1.90 -7.34 -7.16
C VAL A 151 -1.86 -8.78 -6.66
N ALA A 152 -2.32 -9.75 -7.48
CA ALA A 152 -2.24 -11.18 -7.19
C ALA A 152 -0.79 -11.65 -6.98
N GLU A 153 0.12 -11.28 -7.87
CA GLU A 153 1.54 -11.66 -7.80
C GLU A 153 2.23 -11.11 -6.54
N VAL A 154 2.05 -9.81 -6.27
CA VAL A 154 2.70 -9.13 -5.14
C VAL A 154 2.15 -9.62 -3.81
N SER A 155 0.83 -9.73 -3.68
CA SER A 155 0.22 -10.25 -2.46
C SER A 155 0.59 -11.71 -2.22
N ALA A 156 0.59 -12.56 -3.26
CA ALA A 156 1.00 -13.94 -3.10
C ALA A 156 2.46 -14.05 -2.64
N ARG A 157 3.35 -13.27 -3.24
CA ARG A 157 4.77 -13.26 -2.85
C ARG A 157 4.95 -12.84 -1.39
N PHE A 158 4.34 -11.74 -0.96
CA PHE A 158 4.49 -11.28 0.43
C PHE A 158 3.86 -12.23 1.44
N THR A 159 2.69 -12.81 1.12
CA THR A 159 2.05 -13.80 2.01
C THR A 159 2.89 -15.06 2.11
N LEU A 160 3.48 -15.54 1.00
CA LEU A 160 4.36 -16.70 0.99
C LEU A 160 5.70 -16.43 1.70
N ASP A 161 6.29 -15.25 1.53
CA ASP A 161 7.53 -14.85 2.21
C ASP A 161 7.32 -14.72 3.74
N ALA A 162 6.10 -14.42 4.19
CA ALA A 162 5.72 -14.36 5.60
C ALA A 162 5.45 -15.74 6.24
N MET A 163 5.36 -16.83 5.45
CA MET A 163 5.00 -18.17 5.92
C MET A 163 5.98 -18.74 6.96
N PRO A 164 7.32 -18.63 6.80
CA PRO A 164 8.25 -19.12 7.81
C PRO A 164 8.06 -18.39 9.15
N GLY A 165 7.82 -17.07 9.11
CA GLY A 165 7.52 -16.28 10.30
C GLY A 165 6.26 -16.73 11.01
N LYS A 166 5.16 -16.95 10.27
CA LYS A 166 3.91 -17.48 10.84
C LYS A 166 4.09 -18.89 11.43
N GLN A 167 4.88 -19.77 10.79
CA GLN A 167 5.18 -21.10 11.31
C GLN A 167 6.06 -21.06 12.57
N MET A 168 7.08 -20.21 12.59
CA MET A 168 7.93 -19.99 13.77
C MET A 168 7.14 -19.42 14.95
N ALA A 169 6.18 -18.52 14.69
CA ALA A 169 5.28 -18.00 15.72
C ALA A 169 4.42 -19.11 16.36
N ILE A 170 3.91 -20.06 15.56
CA ILE A 170 3.20 -21.25 16.08
C ILE A 170 4.11 -22.09 16.96
N ASP A 171 5.35 -22.30 16.54
CA ASP A 171 6.32 -23.09 17.31
C ASP A 171 6.69 -22.40 18.62
N ALA A 172 6.82 -21.07 18.59
CA ALA A 172 7.03 -20.25 19.77
C ALA A 172 5.83 -20.32 20.74
N ASP A 173 4.60 -20.18 20.25
CA ASP A 173 3.36 -20.26 21.04
C ASP A 173 3.18 -21.65 21.68
N LEU A 174 3.49 -22.71 20.93
CA LEU A 174 3.44 -24.10 21.42
C LEU A 174 4.51 -24.34 22.50
N ASN A 175 5.72 -23.84 22.31
CA ASN A 175 6.80 -23.96 23.28
C ASN A 175 6.57 -23.10 24.53
N ALA A 176 5.88 -21.96 24.39
CA ALA A 176 5.49 -21.09 25.50
C ALA A 176 4.28 -21.61 26.29
N GLY A 177 3.62 -22.67 25.82
CA GLY A 177 2.45 -23.25 26.46
C GLY A 177 1.17 -22.43 26.28
N LEU A 178 1.15 -21.45 25.37
CA LEU A 178 -0.01 -20.61 25.05
C LEU A 178 -1.01 -21.33 24.12
N MET A 179 -0.59 -22.42 23.49
CA MET A 179 -1.39 -23.18 22.51
C MET A 179 -1.15 -24.69 22.66
N ASP A 180 -2.20 -25.49 22.49
CA ASP A 180 -2.11 -26.97 22.52
C ASP A 180 -1.67 -27.57 21.16
N ALA A 181 -1.19 -28.81 21.15
CA ALA A 181 -0.72 -29.51 19.96
C ALA A 181 -1.81 -29.68 18.88
N GLU A 182 -3.07 -29.91 19.28
CA GLU A 182 -4.18 -29.97 18.31
C GLU A 182 -4.47 -28.61 17.67
N GLN A 183 -4.44 -27.53 18.46
CA GLN A 183 -4.61 -26.17 17.97
C GLN A 183 -3.47 -25.75 17.04
N ALA A 184 -2.22 -26.08 17.39
CA ALA A 184 -1.05 -25.85 16.55
C ALA A 184 -1.17 -26.60 15.21
N LYS A 185 -1.66 -27.83 15.21
CA LYS A 185 -1.90 -28.61 13.99
C LYS A 185 -2.99 -27.97 13.11
N ALA A 186 -4.10 -27.52 13.70
CA ALA A 186 -5.17 -26.83 12.98
C ALA A 186 -4.67 -25.52 12.35
N ARG A 187 -3.94 -24.69 13.11
CA ARG A 187 -3.40 -23.41 12.63
C ARG A 187 -2.33 -23.61 11.54
N ARG A 188 -1.50 -24.66 11.62
CA ARG A 188 -0.58 -25.04 10.53
C ARG A 188 -1.31 -25.48 9.26
N ALA A 189 -2.42 -26.21 9.40
CA ALA A 189 -3.23 -26.61 8.25
C ALA A 189 -3.90 -25.39 7.58
N GLU A 190 -4.37 -24.42 8.36
CA GLU A 190 -4.91 -23.16 7.84
C GLU A 190 -3.84 -22.35 7.10
N ILE A 191 -2.65 -22.20 7.68
CA ILE A 191 -1.50 -21.54 7.04
C ILE A 191 -1.10 -22.25 5.74
N ALA A 192 -1.06 -23.59 5.73
CA ALA A 192 -0.76 -24.36 4.53
C ALA A 192 -1.81 -24.12 3.43
N ALA A 193 -3.11 -24.12 3.79
CA ALA A 193 -4.18 -23.79 2.86
C ALA A 193 -4.09 -22.36 2.34
N GLU A 194 -3.64 -21.40 3.16
CA GLU A 194 -3.38 -20.01 2.76
C GLU A 194 -2.28 -19.95 1.70
N ALA A 195 -1.15 -20.64 1.91
CA ALA A 195 -0.08 -20.70 0.92
C ALA A 195 -0.51 -21.38 -0.38
N ASP A 196 -1.22 -22.51 -0.30
CA ASP A 196 -1.73 -23.22 -1.48
C ASP A 196 -2.71 -22.33 -2.27
N PHE A 197 -3.56 -21.59 -1.57
CA PHE A 197 -4.48 -20.63 -2.18
C PHE A 197 -3.72 -19.52 -2.92
N TYR A 198 -2.80 -18.81 -2.27
CA TYR A 198 -2.08 -17.71 -2.91
C TYR A 198 -1.13 -18.19 -4.02
N GLY A 199 -0.49 -19.36 -3.86
CA GLY A 199 0.34 -19.96 -4.89
C GLY A 199 -0.46 -20.38 -6.14
N SER A 200 -1.62 -21.01 -5.95
CA SER A 200 -2.52 -21.35 -7.06
C SER A 200 -3.17 -20.11 -7.69
N MET A 201 -3.43 -19.05 -6.92
CA MET A 201 -3.94 -17.77 -7.41
C MET A 201 -2.97 -17.03 -8.32
N ASP A 202 -1.66 -16.99 -8.00
CA ASP A 202 -0.65 -16.39 -8.90
C ASP A 202 -0.65 -17.10 -10.26
N GLY A 203 -0.65 -18.44 -10.24
CA GLY A 203 -0.74 -19.26 -11.45
C GLY A 203 -2.03 -18.99 -12.24
N ALA A 204 -3.19 -19.04 -11.59
CA ALA A 204 -4.50 -18.84 -12.20
C ALA A 204 -4.64 -17.43 -12.82
N SER A 205 -4.11 -16.39 -12.17
CA SER A 205 -4.17 -15.01 -12.66
C SER A 205 -3.40 -14.81 -13.98
N LYS A 206 -2.30 -15.55 -14.18
CA LYS A 206 -1.52 -15.53 -15.44
C LYS A 206 -2.30 -16.10 -16.62
N PHE A 207 -3.21 -17.06 -16.38
CA PHE A 207 -4.12 -17.56 -17.43
C PHE A 207 -5.13 -16.50 -17.87
N VAL A 208 -5.69 -15.72 -16.93
CA VAL A 208 -6.62 -14.61 -17.25
C VAL A 208 -5.93 -13.55 -18.11
N LYS A 209 -4.65 -13.25 -17.82
CA LYS A 209 -3.86 -12.34 -18.66
C LYS A 209 -3.66 -12.88 -20.07
N GLY A 210 -3.38 -14.17 -20.22
CA GLY A 210 -3.25 -14.82 -21.52
C GLY A 210 -4.55 -14.77 -22.33
N ASP A 211 -5.68 -15.00 -21.67
CA ASP A 211 -7.02 -14.92 -22.26
C ASP A 211 -7.35 -13.50 -22.78
N ALA A 212 -7.05 -12.46 -22.03
CA ALA A 212 -7.29 -11.08 -22.48
C ALA A 212 -6.46 -10.71 -23.74
N ILE A 213 -5.24 -11.23 -23.86
CA ILE A 213 -4.43 -11.08 -25.09
C ILE A 213 -5.08 -11.84 -26.25
N ALA A 214 -5.52 -13.07 -26.01
CA ALA A 214 -6.22 -13.87 -27.00
C ALA A 214 -7.49 -13.17 -27.50
N GLY A 215 -8.28 -12.55 -26.62
CA GLY A 215 -9.47 -11.78 -26.99
C GLY A 215 -9.18 -10.62 -27.94
N ILE A 216 -8.09 -9.87 -27.74
CA ILE A 216 -7.66 -8.80 -28.66
C ILE A 216 -7.26 -9.37 -30.02
N LEU A 217 -6.52 -10.48 -30.04
CA LEU A 217 -6.11 -11.12 -31.29
C LEU A 217 -7.31 -11.68 -32.06
N ILE A 218 -8.25 -12.32 -31.36
CA ILE A 218 -9.47 -12.87 -31.92
C ILE A 218 -10.32 -11.77 -32.54
N LEU A 219 -10.50 -10.64 -31.85
CA LEU A 219 -11.19 -9.48 -32.43
C LEU A 219 -10.56 -9.06 -33.76
N LEU A 220 -9.24 -8.89 -33.79
CA LEU A 220 -8.52 -8.44 -34.99
C LEU A 220 -8.71 -9.46 -36.12
N ILE A 221 -8.62 -10.76 -35.81
CA ILE A 221 -8.88 -11.85 -36.75
C ILE A 221 -10.34 -11.81 -37.25
N ASN A 222 -11.32 -11.56 -36.38
CA ASN A 222 -12.74 -11.51 -36.75
C ASN A 222 -13.06 -10.32 -37.65
N VAL A 223 -12.51 -9.15 -37.35
CA VAL A 223 -12.68 -7.94 -38.16
C VAL A 223 -11.99 -8.12 -39.52
N VAL A 224 -10.70 -8.44 -39.54
CA VAL A 224 -9.92 -8.55 -40.80
C VAL A 224 -10.34 -9.76 -41.63
N GLY A 225 -10.51 -10.91 -40.98
CA GLY A 225 -10.95 -12.16 -41.61
C GLY A 225 -12.38 -12.05 -42.12
N GLY A 226 -13.28 -11.43 -41.34
CA GLY A 226 -14.66 -11.19 -41.73
C GLY A 226 -14.77 -10.32 -42.99
N PHE A 227 -14.00 -9.24 -43.07
CA PHE A 227 -13.96 -8.39 -44.26
C PHE A 227 -13.39 -9.13 -45.48
N SER A 228 -12.33 -9.90 -45.27
CA SER A 228 -11.67 -10.67 -46.34
C SER A 228 -12.59 -11.75 -46.92
N ILE A 229 -13.30 -12.49 -46.05
CA ILE A 229 -14.25 -13.53 -46.46
C ILE A 229 -15.52 -12.92 -47.05
N GLY A 230 -16.07 -11.88 -46.42
CA GLY A 230 -17.27 -11.20 -46.88
C GLY A 230 -17.13 -10.59 -48.28
N MET A 231 -16.01 -9.91 -48.54
CA MET A 231 -15.75 -9.33 -49.86
C MET A 231 -15.23 -10.36 -50.88
N GLY A 232 -14.41 -11.31 -50.45
CA GLY A 232 -13.71 -12.23 -51.36
C GLY A 232 -14.50 -13.50 -51.74
N GLN A 233 -15.33 -14.02 -50.83
CA GLN A 233 -16.09 -15.27 -51.06
C GLN A 233 -17.60 -15.04 -51.20
N HIS A 234 -18.14 -13.95 -50.65
CA HIS A 234 -19.58 -13.69 -50.62
C HIS A 234 -20.00 -12.44 -51.42
N ASP A 235 -19.10 -11.85 -52.21
CA ASP A 235 -19.35 -10.68 -53.09
C ASP A 235 -20.05 -9.49 -52.39
N LEU A 236 -19.81 -9.30 -51.08
CA LEU A 236 -20.38 -8.18 -50.34
C LEU A 236 -19.66 -6.87 -50.68
N LEU A 237 -20.42 -5.77 -50.79
CA LEU A 237 -19.86 -4.43 -50.86
C LEU A 237 -19.10 -4.11 -49.57
N PHE A 238 -18.01 -3.35 -49.68
CA PHE A 238 -17.16 -2.97 -48.53
C PHE A 238 -17.97 -2.39 -47.36
N ALA A 239 -18.95 -1.53 -47.64
CA ALA A 239 -19.79 -0.92 -46.62
C ALA A 239 -20.68 -1.95 -45.89
N ASP A 240 -21.27 -2.89 -46.62
CA ASP A 240 -22.15 -3.92 -46.06
C ASP A 240 -21.36 -4.98 -45.28
N ALA A 241 -20.18 -5.34 -45.77
CA ALA A 241 -19.25 -6.23 -45.08
C ALA A 241 -18.77 -5.60 -43.77
N VAL A 242 -18.42 -4.30 -43.79
CA VAL A 242 -18.07 -3.56 -42.57
C VAL A 242 -19.23 -3.55 -41.60
N GLN A 243 -20.45 -3.25 -42.03
CA GLN A 243 -21.60 -3.21 -41.14
C GLN A 243 -21.88 -4.57 -40.47
N LYS A 244 -22.01 -5.65 -41.26
CA LYS A 244 -22.40 -6.96 -40.74
C LYS A 244 -21.32 -7.59 -39.85
N TYR A 245 -20.08 -7.63 -40.32
CA TYR A 245 -19.00 -8.29 -39.58
C TYR A 245 -18.49 -7.45 -38.41
N THR A 246 -18.56 -6.11 -38.46
CA THR A 246 -18.15 -5.27 -37.32
C THR A 246 -19.12 -5.39 -36.16
N ILE A 247 -20.44 -5.43 -36.42
CA ILE A 247 -21.45 -5.63 -35.36
C ILE A 247 -21.22 -6.97 -34.66
N LEU A 248 -21.04 -8.04 -35.44
CA LEU A 248 -20.80 -9.38 -34.92
C LEU A 248 -19.46 -9.50 -34.17
N ALA A 249 -18.38 -8.90 -34.70
CA ALA A 249 -17.06 -8.96 -34.07
C ALA A 249 -16.99 -8.14 -32.77
N ILE A 250 -17.62 -6.97 -32.73
CA ILE A 250 -17.74 -6.16 -31.51
C ILE A 250 -18.63 -6.87 -30.50
N GLY A 251 -19.77 -7.41 -30.94
CA GLY A 251 -20.68 -8.19 -30.10
C GLY A 251 -19.96 -9.36 -29.44
N ASP A 252 -19.32 -10.22 -30.25
CA ASP A 252 -18.56 -11.39 -29.78
C ASP A 252 -17.48 -10.99 -28.76
N GLY A 253 -16.71 -9.93 -29.08
CA GLY A 253 -15.72 -9.38 -28.17
C GLY A 253 -16.31 -8.87 -26.86
N LEU A 254 -17.45 -8.19 -26.88
CA LEU A 254 -18.13 -7.69 -25.67
C LEU A 254 -18.65 -8.82 -24.78
N VAL A 255 -19.29 -9.84 -25.37
CA VAL A 255 -19.82 -10.99 -24.62
C VAL A 255 -18.68 -11.74 -23.92
N ALA A 256 -17.53 -11.86 -24.56
CA ALA A 256 -16.32 -12.42 -23.95
C ALA A 256 -15.73 -11.54 -22.82
N GLN A 257 -15.84 -10.22 -22.97
CA GLN A 257 -15.16 -9.27 -22.10
C GLN A 257 -15.85 -9.06 -20.75
N ILE A 258 -17.17 -9.10 -20.71
CA ILE A 258 -17.93 -8.90 -19.46
C ILE A 258 -17.54 -9.94 -18.39
N PRO A 259 -17.57 -11.25 -18.68
CA PRO A 259 -17.05 -12.28 -17.77
C PRO A 259 -15.61 -12.02 -17.33
N SER A 260 -14.74 -11.61 -18.26
CA SER A 260 -13.32 -11.33 -17.96
C SER A 260 -13.17 -10.20 -16.95
N LEU A 261 -13.89 -9.10 -17.16
CA LEU A 261 -13.91 -7.96 -16.24
C LEU A 261 -14.41 -8.38 -14.85
N LEU A 262 -15.51 -9.14 -14.79
CA LEU A 262 -16.10 -9.59 -13.54
C LEU A 262 -15.16 -10.51 -12.76
N LEU A 263 -14.54 -11.50 -13.42
CA LEU A 263 -13.57 -12.40 -12.78
C LEU A 263 -12.30 -11.65 -12.36
N SER A 264 -11.77 -10.74 -13.19
CA SER A 264 -10.58 -9.96 -12.85
C SER A 264 -10.82 -9.04 -11.65
N THR A 265 -12.03 -8.48 -11.53
CA THR A 265 -12.45 -7.69 -10.37
C THR A 265 -12.61 -8.58 -9.14
N ALA A 266 -13.22 -9.75 -9.29
CA ALA A 266 -13.34 -10.74 -8.22
C ALA A 266 -11.96 -11.17 -7.70
N THR A 267 -10.99 -11.39 -8.58
CA THR A 267 -9.60 -11.69 -8.23
C THR A 267 -8.97 -10.57 -7.41
N ALA A 268 -9.10 -9.32 -7.86
CA ALA A 268 -8.56 -8.18 -7.13
C ALA A 268 -9.20 -8.05 -5.73
N ILE A 269 -10.52 -8.19 -5.61
CA ILE A 269 -11.23 -8.16 -4.33
C ILE A 269 -10.74 -9.26 -3.40
N MET A 270 -10.63 -10.50 -3.91
CA MET A 270 -10.26 -11.66 -3.11
C MET A 270 -8.82 -11.58 -2.59
N VAL A 271 -7.89 -11.09 -3.41
CA VAL A 271 -6.47 -10.97 -3.05
C VAL A 271 -6.21 -9.79 -2.10
N THR A 272 -7.01 -8.72 -2.18
CA THR A 272 -6.89 -7.54 -1.32
C THR A 272 -7.70 -7.66 -0.02
N ARG A 273 -8.40 -8.78 0.18
CA ARG A 273 -9.20 -9.03 1.38
C ARG A 273 -8.26 -9.27 2.56
N ASN A 274 -8.37 -8.41 3.57
CA ASN A 274 -7.67 -8.62 4.84
C ASN A 274 -8.33 -9.76 5.62
N SER A 275 -7.58 -10.45 6.47
CA SER A 275 -8.07 -11.62 7.25
C SER A 275 -9.01 -11.25 8.42
N ASP A 276 -9.43 -9.99 8.53
CA ASP A 276 -10.34 -9.51 9.56
C ASP A 276 -11.78 -9.96 9.31
N ALA A 277 -12.47 -10.42 10.35
CA ALA A 277 -13.80 -11.01 10.28
C ALA A 277 -14.97 -10.00 10.03
N LYS A 278 -14.71 -8.83 9.44
CA LYS A 278 -15.74 -7.79 9.24
C LYS A 278 -16.10 -7.65 7.77
N ASP A 279 -17.38 -7.40 7.52
CA ASP A 279 -17.89 -7.15 6.17
C ASP A 279 -17.28 -5.89 5.56
N VAL A 280 -16.84 -6.00 4.30
CA VAL A 280 -16.18 -4.91 3.57
C VAL A 280 -17.11 -3.72 3.35
N GLY A 281 -18.39 -4.00 3.14
CA GLY A 281 -19.41 -2.95 3.06
C GLY A 281 -19.49 -2.13 4.36
N GLU A 282 -19.47 -2.82 5.52
CA GLU A 282 -19.53 -2.16 6.83
C GLU A 282 -18.23 -1.41 7.15
N GLN A 283 -17.06 -1.94 6.76
CA GLN A 283 -15.79 -1.24 6.92
C GLN A 283 -15.68 0.02 6.05
N ILE A 284 -16.04 -0.07 4.76
CA ILE A 284 -15.96 1.09 3.84
C ILE A 284 -16.94 2.17 4.27
N ILE A 285 -18.20 1.81 4.56
CA ILE A 285 -19.22 2.76 5.00
C ILE A 285 -18.84 3.30 6.39
N GLY A 286 -18.42 2.43 7.30
CA GLY A 286 -17.95 2.82 8.63
C GLY A 286 -16.81 3.84 8.56
N GLN A 287 -15.74 3.57 7.81
CA GLN A 287 -14.57 4.46 7.77
C GLN A 287 -14.86 5.80 7.06
N ILE A 288 -15.59 5.78 5.94
CA ILE A 288 -15.92 7.00 5.19
C ILE A 288 -16.88 7.89 6.01
N PHE A 289 -17.89 7.30 6.67
CA PHE A 289 -18.90 8.06 7.41
C PHE A 289 -18.59 8.26 8.91
N THR A 290 -17.50 7.71 9.45
CA THR A 290 -17.09 7.98 10.86
C THR A 290 -16.12 9.16 10.98
N SER A 291 -15.67 9.74 9.86
CA SER A 291 -14.75 10.88 9.85
C SER A 291 -15.46 12.20 9.47
N PRO A 292 -16.13 12.90 10.42
CA PRO A 292 -16.84 14.16 10.13
C PRO A 292 -15.96 15.21 9.46
N ARG A 293 -14.66 15.24 9.78
CA ARG A 293 -13.69 16.17 9.17
C ARG A 293 -13.51 15.94 7.67
N ALA A 294 -13.41 14.68 7.22
CA ALA A 294 -13.21 14.37 5.80
C ALA A 294 -14.45 14.76 4.97
N LEU A 295 -15.64 14.46 5.50
CA LEU A 295 -16.91 14.81 4.86
C LEU A 295 -17.13 16.33 4.81
N ALA A 296 -16.75 17.06 5.87
CA ALA A 296 -16.83 18.53 5.91
C ALA A 296 -15.87 19.22 4.92
N ILE A 297 -14.62 18.74 4.83
CA ILE A 297 -13.66 19.24 3.84
C ILE A 297 -14.15 18.96 2.42
N THR A 298 -14.69 17.77 2.16
CA THR A 298 -15.26 17.40 0.86
C THR A 298 -16.45 18.30 0.50
N ALA A 299 -17.34 18.58 1.44
CA ALA A 299 -18.45 19.51 1.25
C ALA A 299 -17.96 20.93 0.88
N ALA A 300 -16.91 21.43 1.56
CA ALA A 300 -16.31 22.72 1.25
C ALA A 300 -15.68 22.76 -0.15
N VAL A 301 -14.97 21.71 -0.56
CA VAL A 301 -14.38 21.61 -1.90
C VAL A 301 -15.47 21.55 -2.97
N LEU A 302 -16.50 20.73 -2.79
CA LEU A 302 -17.63 20.64 -3.72
C LEU A 302 -18.40 21.96 -3.81
N PHE A 303 -18.54 22.69 -2.70
CA PHE A 303 -19.16 24.01 -2.70
C PHE A 303 -18.33 25.03 -3.49
N CYS A 304 -17.01 25.09 -3.26
CA CYS A 304 -16.12 25.96 -4.03
C CYS A 304 -16.13 25.61 -5.52
N MET A 305 -16.11 24.33 -5.88
CA MET A 305 -16.17 23.87 -7.27
C MET A 305 -17.52 24.17 -7.92
N GLY A 306 -18.60 24.10 -7.13
CA GLY A 306 -19.96 24.47 -7.53
C GLY A 306 -20.18 25.96 -7.74
N ILE A 307 -19.23 26.85 -7.40
CA ILE A 307 -19.30 28.30 -7.68
C ILE A 307 -18.59 28.66 -8.99
N ILE A 308 -17.74 27.76 -9.53
CA ILE A 308 -16.96 28.01 -10.75
C ILE A 308 -17.91 28.06 -11.98
N PRO A 309 -17.86 29.12 -12.81
CA PRO A 309 -18.63 29.20 -14.05
C PRO A 309 -18.33 28.03 -15.00
N ASP A 310 -19.32 27.61 -15.81
CA ASP A 310 -19.28 26.46 -16.75
C ASP A 310 -19.30 25.05 -16.12
N MET A 311 -19.35 24.92 -14.79
CA MET A 311 -19.58 23.63 -14.12
C MET A 311 -21.06 23.38 -13.82
N PRO A 312 -21.55 22.12 -13.78
CA PRO A 312 -22.91 21.76 -13.37
C PRO A 312 -23.24 22.16 -11.91
N HIS A 313 -23.53 23.45 -11.68
CA HIS A 313 -23.71 24.05 -10.36
C HIS A 313 -24.70 23.29 -9.48
N PHE A 314 -25.82 22.85 -10.05
CA PHE A 314 -26.86 22.11 -9.34
C PHE A 314 -26.33 20.79 -8.76
N VAL A 315 -25.53 20.03 -9.52
CA VAL A 315 -25.01 18.72 -9.08
C VAL A 315 -24.01 18.89 -7.94
N PHE A 316 -23.10 19.87 -8.07
CA PHE A 316 -22.06 20.13 -7.07
C PHE A 316 -22.60 20.74 -5.79
N LEU A 317 -23.53 21.69 -5.87
CA LEU A 317 -24.16 22.30 -4.69
C LEU A 317 -25.05 21.30 -3.94
N MET A 318 -25.79 20.44 -4.66
CA MET A 318 -26.57 19.37 -4.04
C MET A 318 -25.65 18.37 -3.32
N ALA A 319 -24.58 17.93 -3.97
CA ALA A 319 -23.60 17.02 -3.36
C ALA A 319 -22.90 17.65 -2.14
N ALA A 320 -22.54 18.93 -2.22
CA ALA A 320 -21.97 19.68 -1.10
C ALA A 320 -22.94 19.75 0.09
N LEU A 321 -24.23 19.98 -0.17
CA LEU A 321 -25.27 20.03 0.86
C LEU A 321 -25.50 18.64 1.49
N CYS A 322 -25.50 17.56 0.69
CA CYS A 322 -25.59 16.20 1.21
C CYS A 322 -24.38 15.82 2.06
N ALA A 323 -23.16 16.13 1.61
CA ALA A 323 -21.94 15.87 2.36
C ALA A 323 -21.86 16.74 3.63
N GLY A 324 -22.24 18.02 3.56
CA GLY A 324 -22.26 18.92 4.71
C GLY A 324 -23.30 18.52 5.76
N SER A 325 -24.51 18.16 5.33
CA SER A 325 -25.56 17.68 6.24
C SER A 325 -25.21 16.32 6.86
N GLY A 326 -24.60 15.41 6.11
CA GLY A 326 -24.02 14.17 6.64
C GLY A 326 -22.97 14.44 7.71
N ALA A 327 -22.04 15.39 7.47
CA ALA A 327 -20.95 15.70 8.38
C ALA A 327 -21.49 16.27 9.70
N TYR A 328 -22.46 17.18 9.59
CA TYR A 328 -23.16 17.77 10.72
C TYR A 328 -23.94 16.71 11.52
N TYR A 329 -24.63 15.79 10.83
CA TYR A 329 -25.38 14.71 11.48
C TYR A 329 -24.46 13.73 12.24
N ILE A 330 -23.32 13.36 11.66
CA ILE A 330 -22.35 12.46 12.30
C ILE A 330 -21.67 13.17 13.48
N HIS A 331 -21.31 14.45 13.33
CA HIS A 331 -20.76 15.26 14.43
C HIS A 331 -21.75 15.36 15.60
N TRP A 332 -23.01 15.67 15.30
CA TRP A 332 -24.08 15.77 16.29
C TRP A 332 -24.36 14.43 16.99
N ARG A 333 -24.26 13.30 16.27
CA ARG A 333 -24.41 11.96 16.84
C ARG A 333 -23.23 11.57 17.73
N ASN A 334 -22.00 11.93 17.36
CA ASN A 334 -20.81 11.66 18.16
C ASN A 334 -20.75 12.48 19.47
N GLU A 335 -21.42 13.64 19.51
CA GLU A 335 -21.59 14.45 20.72
C GLU A 335 -22.75 13.96 21.64
N GLY A 336 -23.33 12.80 21.37
CA GLY A 336 -24.37 12.20 22.22
C GLY A 336 -25.80 12.72 21.97
N GLY A 337 -26.07 13.26 20.77
CA GLY A 337 -27.42 13.69 20.38
C GLY A 337 -28.42 12.53 20.30
N VAL A 338 -29.53 12.63 21.06
CA VAL A 338 -30.65 11.68 21.03
C VAL A 338 -31.91 12.38 20.51
N PHE A 339 -32.67 11.73 19.63
CA PHE A 339 -33.98 12.20 19.21
C PHE A 339 -35.02 11.88 20.29
N ILE A 340 -35.49 12.91 21.01
CA ILE A 340 -36.65 12.81 21.90
C ILE A 340 -37.81 13.55 21.22
N GLY A 341 -38.87 12.81 20.85
CA GLY A 341 -40.11 13.41 20.32
C GLY A 341 -39.96 14.15 18.98
N GLY A 342 -39.11 13.67 18.08
CA GLY A 342 -38.98 14.22 16.71
C GLY A 342 -38.25 15.56 16.61
N LYS A 343 -37.63 16.04 17.70
CA LYS A 343 -36.77 17.23 17.69
C LYS A 343 -35.34 16.86 18.12
N PRO A 344 -34.29 17.32 17.41
CA PRO A 344 -32.91 17.09 17.82
C PRO A 344 -32.62 17.92 19.08
N VAL A 345 -32.26 17.25 20.18
CA VAL A 345 -31.82 17.90 21.43
C VAL A 345 -30.32 17.64 21.58
N SER A 346 -29.55 18.72 21.75
CA SER A 346 -28.11 18.66 22.07
C SER A 346 -27.95 18.72 23.59
N GLY A 347 -27.30 17.71 24.17
CA GLY A 347 -26.99 17.67 25.61
C GLY A 347 -25.83 18.60 25.94
N GLY A 348 -26.10 19.72 26.62
CA GLY A 348 -25.08 20.66 27.08
C GLY A 348 -24.31 20.16 28.32
N SER A 349 -23.08 19.67 28.09
CA SER A 349 -21.80 19.86 28.80
C SER A 349 -21.69 19.82 30.35
N ALA A 350 -20.88 18.87 30.87
CA ALA A 350 -19.86 18.98 31.95
C ALA A 350 -19.24 17.57 32.19
N ALA A 351 -17.95 17.30 32.39
CA ALA A 351 -16.83 18.10 32.86
C ALA A 351 -15.49 17.48 32.42
N ALA A 352 -14.49 18.35 32.20
CA ALA A 352 -13.08 18.00 32.32
C ALA A 352 -12.56 18.43 33.71
N LYS A 353 -11.69 17.60 34.28
CA LYS A 353 -10.67 17.82 35.33
C LYS A 353 -10.87 17.18 36.72
N SER A 354 -9.87 16.32 37.02
CA SER A 354 -9.12 16.16 38.28
C SER A 354 -9.49 15.00 39.23
N ASN A 355 -8.61 13.99 39.18
CA ASN A 355 -8.00 13.19 40.25
C ASN A 355 -8.63 13.09 41.65
N SER A 356 -8.70 11.81 42.05
CA SER A 356 -8.34 11.23 43.36
C SER A 356 -9.23 11.44 44.59
N SER A 357 -9.48 10.28 45.20
CA SER A 357 -9.69 9.98 46.62
C SER A 357 -11.13 9.86 47.17
N THR A 358 -11.37 8.64 47.68
CA THR A 358 -12.11 8.30 48.91
C THR A 358 -13.61 8.57 49.02
N GLY A 359 -14.38 7.47 49.04
CA GLY A 359 -15.07 7.08 50.27
C GLY A 359 -16.54 7.48 50.44
N VAL A 360 -17.39 6.45 50.41
CA VAL A 360 -18.50 6.19 51.36
C VAL A 360 -19.79 7.01 51.22
N ALA A 361 -20.87 6.26 50.91
CA ALA A 361 -22.24 6.37 51.45
C ALA A 361 -23.15 7.53 51.03
N ILE A 362 -24.49 7.45 50.98
CA ILE A 362 -25.52 6.42 51.20
C ILE A 362 -26.84 7.07 50.69
N SER A 363 -27.76 6.25 50.15
CA SER A 363 -29.24 6.43 50.09
C SER A 363 -29.81 7.56 49.18
N ASP A 364 -31.03 7.49 48.64
CA ASP A 364 -32.16 6.59 48.88
C ASP A 364 -33.17 6.70 47.71
N THR A 365 -34.07 5.72 47.66
CA THR A 365 -35.36 5.63 46.94
C THR A 365 -35.28 5.17 45.49
N GLY A 366 -35.94 4.09 45.05
CA GLY A 366 -36.80 3.15 45.74
C GLY A 366 -37.50 2.24 44.71
N MET A 367 -37.47 0.93 45.01
CA MET A 367 -38.24 -0.20 44.46
C MET A 367 -37.71 -0.93 43.19
N PRO A 368 -37.65 -2.30 43.20
CA PRO A 368 -36.92 -3.11 42.23
C PRO A 368 -37.82 -3.83 41.19
N PRO A 369 -37.22 -4.37 40.10
CA PRO A 369 -37.62 -5.70 39.66
C PRO A 369 -36.45 -6.65 39.32
N LEU A 370 -36.54 -7.83 39.95
CA LEU A 370 -36.26 -9.21 39.49
C LEU A 370 -34.80 -9.68 39.24
N PRO A 371 -34.43 -10.89 39.70
CA PRO A 371 -33.08 -11.44 39.58
C PRO A 371 -32.90 -12.21 38.27
N GLY A 372 -31.86 -11.89 37.48
CA GLY A 372 -31.55 -12.70 36.31
C GLY A 372 -30.55 -12.21 35.26
N GLU A 373 -29.92 -11.03 35.39
CA GLU A 373 -28.91 -10.59 34.41
C GLU A 373 -27.57 -10.31 35.10
N ALA A 374 -26.60 -11.19 34.82
CA ALA A 374 -25.21 -10.99 35.14
C ALA A 374 -24.70 -9.74 34.42
N LEU A 375 -24.08 -8.83 35.18
CA LEU A 375 -23.35 -7.70 34.62
C LEU A 375 -22.21 -8.24 33.73
N PRO A 376 -21.98 -7.70 32.53
CA PRO A 376 -20.80 -8.06 31.74
C PRO A 376 -19.55 -7.66 32.52
N GLU A 377 -18.67 -8.62 32.78
CA GLU A 377 -17.33 -8.37 33.27
C GLU A 377 -16.60 -7.47 32.25
N HIS A 378 -16.04 -6.37 32.74
CA HIS A 378 -15.10 -5.59 31.94
C HIS A 378 -13.85 -6.46 31.73
N GLU A 379 -13.77 -7.14 30.58
CA GLU A 379 -12.52 -7.71 30.11
C GLU A 379 -11.47 -6.60 30.02
N VAL A 380 -10.51 -6.65 30.93
CA VAL A 380 -9.25 -5.92 30.81
C VAL A 380 -8.61 -6.46 29.53
N LYS A 381 -8.58 -5.64 28.48
CA LYS A 381 -7.93 -6.00 27.22
C LYS A 381 -6.49 -6.40 27.54
N GLU A 382 -6.17 -7.68 27.39
CA GLU A 382 -4.82 -8.19 27.61
C GLU A 382 -3.88 -7.53 26.60
N LEU A 383 -2.71 -7.12 27.09
CA LEU A 383 -1.70 -6.43 26.27
C LEU A 383 -1.31 -7.35 25.09
N GLY A 384 -1.47 -6.83 23.88
CA GLY A 384 -1.14 -7.52 22.64
C GLY A 384 0.17 -7.02 22.03
N TRP A 385 0.63 -7.67 20.97
CA TRP A 385 1.79 -7.20 20.19
C TRP A 385 1.58 -5.81 19.56
N ASP A 386 0.32 -5.39 19.41
CA ASP A 386 -0.05 -4.05 18.95
C ASP A 386 0.28 -2.95 19.98
N ASP A 387 0.50 -3.31 21.26
CA ASP A 387 0.90 -2.39 22.33
C ASP A 387 2.42 -2.22 22.42
N VAL A 388 3.19 -2.95 21.59
CA VAL A 388 4.65 -2.78 21.50
C VAL A 388 4.96 -1.56 20.65
N GLU A 389 5.29 -0.45 21.30
CA GLU A 389 5.71 0.77 20.61
C GLU A 389 6.94 0.52 19.73
N VAL A 390 6.85 0.93 18.45
CA VAL A 390 7.99 0.91 17.55
C VAL A 390 9.03 1.91 18.07
N VAL A 391 10.25 1.42 18.25
CA VAL A 391 11.36 2.23 18.75
C VAL A 391 11.75 3.30 17.72
N ASP A 392 11.73 4.56 18.13
CA ASP A 392 12.15 5.67 17.28
C ASP A 392 13.66 5.57 16.98
N ARG A 393 14.02 5.70 15.69
CA ARG A 393 15.44 5.66 15.27
C ARG A 393 16.27 6.77 15.92
N VAL A 394 15.72 7.98 15.97
CA VAL A 394 16.31 9.14 16.66
C VAL A 394 15.23 9.83 17.46
N GLY A 395 15.45 9.99 18.76
CA GLY A 395 14.57 10.71 19.67
C GLY A 395 15.25 11.94 20.29
N LEU A 396 14.44 12.94 20.60
CA LEU A 396 14.79 14.10 21.40
C LEU A 396 13.71 14.24 22.49
N GLU A 397 14.06 13.84 23.69
CA GLU A 397 13.21 14.02 24.87
C GLU A 397 13.52 15.38 25.50
N VAL A 398 12.48 16.13 25.87
CA VAL A 398 12.62 17.47 26.44
C VAL A 398 11.88 17.61 27.76
N GLY A 399 12.51 18.24 28.73
CA GLY A 399 11.86 18.67 29.97
C GLY A 399 10.85 19.80 29.71
N TYR A 400 9.92 19.98 30.65
CA TYR A 400 8.75 20.85 30.41
C TYR A 400 9.09 22.34 30.14
N ARG A 401 10.24 22.87 30.61
CA ARG A 401 10.62 24.27 30.32
C ARG A 401 11.11 24.47 28.89
N LEU A 402 11.42 23.38 28.19
CA LEU A 402 11.91 23.41 26.81
C LEU A 402 10.79 23.22 25.78
N ILE A 403 9.57 22.88 26.22
CA ILE A 403 8.38 22.73 25.36
C ILE A 403 8.16 23.95 24.44
N PRO A 404 8.29 25.21 24.92
CA PRO A 404 8.12 26.38 24.05
C PRO A 404 9.12 26.44 22.88
N LEU A 405 10.31 25.84 23.03
CA LEU A 405 11.32 25.81 21.95
C LEU A 405 10.94 24.83 20.82
N VAL A 406 10.11 23.83 21.12
CA VAL A 406 9.70 22.77 20.18
C VAL A 406 8.25 22.90 19.71
N ASP A 407 7.43 23.76 20.30
CA ASP A 407 6.04 23.97 19.87
C ASP A 407 5.93 25.01 18.72
N LYS A 408 5.39 24.59 17.58
CA LYS A 408 5.14 25.48 16.43
C LYS A 408 4.18 26.63 16.76
N ASN A 409 3.19 26.39 17.61
CA ASN A 409 2.17 27.38 17.95
C ASN A 409 2.73 28.50 18.84
N GLN A 410 3.84 28.22 19.54
CA GLN A 410 4.55 29.16 20.41
C GLN A 410 5.77 29.78 19.72
N GLY A 411 5.96 29.56 18.41
CA GLY A 411 7.10 30.09 17.67
C GLY A 411 8.40 29.31 17.86
N GLY A 412 8.32 28.02 18.21
CA GLY A 412 9.44 27.14 18.48
C GLY A 412 10.49 27.11 17.36
N GLN A 413 11.65 27.70 17.63
CA GLN A 413 12.75 27.83 16.67
C GLN A 413 13.53 26.52 16.48
N LEU A 414 13.48 25.61 17.45
CA LEU A 414 14.27 24.38 17.44
C LEU A 414 13.86 23.44 16.29
N LEU A 415 12.56 23.35 15.98
CA LEU A 415 12.07 22.52 14.88
C LEU A 415 12.66 22.91 13.52
N ALA A 416 12.73 24.22 13.24
CA ALA A 416 13.30 24.73 12.00
C ALA A 416 14.81 24.43 11.93
N ARG A 417 15.52 24.56 13.05
CA ARG A 417 16.95 24.25 13.15
C ARG A 417 17.23 22.76 12.97
N ILE A 418 16.47 21.88 13.61
CA ILE A 418 16.59 20.42 13.44
C ILE A 418 16.36 20.03 11.97
N LYS A 419 15.36 20.63 11.31
CA LYS A 419 15.14 20.40 9.86
C LYS A 419 16.33 20.86 9.03
N GLY A 420 16.94 22.00 9.38
CA GLY A 420 18.16 22.50 8.74
C GLY A 420 19.36 21.58 8.93
N VAL A 421 19.60 21.13 10.17
CA VAL A 421 20.63 20.15 10.54
C VAL A 421 20.46 18.87 9.72
N ARG A 422 19.24 18.31 9.71
CA ARG A 422 18.94 17.09 8.95
C ARG A 422 19.24 17.26 7.46
N LYS A 423 18.85 18.39 6.87
CA LYS A 423 19.09 18.68 5.44
C LYS A 423 20.59 18.78 5.15
N LYS A 424 21.33 19.53 5.97
CA LYS A 424 22.78 19.72 5.81
C LYS A 424 23.51 18.38 5.96
N LEU A 425 23.26 17.65 7.06
CA LEU A 425 23.87 16.32 7.27
C LEU A 425 23.58 15.38 6.10
N SER A 426 22.34 15.32 5.62
CA SER A 426 22.01 14.44 4.50
C SER A 426 22.82 14.75 3.23
N GLN A 427 23.10 16.04 2.97
CA GLN A 427 23.92 16.47 1.84
C GLN A 427 25.41 16.22 2.07
N ASP A 428 25.86 16.36 3.31
CA ASP A 428 27.26 16.17 3.69
C ASP A 428 27.63 14.68 3.66
N VAL A 429 26.84 13.81 4.30
CA VAL A 429 27.10 12.36 4.41
C VAL A 429 26.68 11.57 3.17
N GLY A 430 25.63 12.00 2.46
CA GLY A 430 25.18 11.36 1.20
C GLY A 430 24.00 10.40 1.30
N PHE A 431 23.32 10.30 2.44
CA PHE A 431 22.03 9.59 2.57
C PHE A 431 21.03 10.43 3.38
N LEU A 432 19.73 10.12 3.26
CA LEU A 432 18.70 10.88 3.95
C LEU A 432 18.69 10.55 5.44
N MET A 433 19.01 11.54 6.27
CA MET A 433 18.96 11.39 7.73
C MET A 433 17.52 11.16 8.22
N PRO A 434 17.30 10.23 9.17
CA PRO A 434 15.96 9.93 9.68
C PRO A 434 15.32 11.14 10.39
N SER A 435 14.00 11.10 10.53
CA SER A 435 13.27 12.10 11.32
C SER A 435 13.60 11.97 12.80
N VAL A 436 13.75 13.12 13.46
CA VAL A 436 13.95 13.22 14.90
C VAL A 436 12.58 13.33 15.55
N HIS A 437 12.20 12.32 16.33
CA HIS A 437 10.95 12.33 17.08
C HIS A 437 11.15 13.10 18.38
N ILE A 438 10.30 14.09 18.62
CA ILE A 438 10.39 14.95 19.80
C ILE A 438 9.26 14.57 20.73
N ARG A 439 9.59 14.22 21.97
CA ARG A 439 8.62 13.85 23.01
C ARG A 439 8.91 14.65 24.27
N ASP A 440 7.89 15.07 24.99
CA ASP A 440 8.08 15.58 26.35
C ASP A 440 8.32 14.41 27.30
N ASN A 441 9.24 14.59 28.25
CA ASN A 441 9.50 13.61 29.28
C ASN A 441 9.46 14.30 30.65
N LEU A 442 8.45 13.96 31.45
CA LEU A 442 8.22 14.55 32.78
C LEU A 442 9.21 14.02 33.82
N ASP A 443 9.92 12.93 33.55
CA ASP A 443 10.96 12.38 34.41
C ASP A 443 12.29 13.14 34.27
N LEU A 444 12.46 13.94 33.20
CA LEU A 444 13.62 14.79 33.02
C LEU A 444 13.55 16.05 33.88
N MET A 445 14.72 16.57 34.25
CA MET A 445 14.80 17.88 34.91
C MET A 445 14.19 18.97 34.01
N PRO A 446 13.60 20.04 34.58
CA PRO A 446 12.83 21.04 33.83
C PRO A 446 13.53 21.61 32.60
N SER A 447 14.83 21.86 32.72
CA SER A 447 15.71 22.50 31.73
C SER A 447 16.59 21.49 30.97
N GLN A 448 16.36 20.19 31.15
CA GLN A 448 17.18 19.13 30.57
C GLN A 448 16.57 18.62 29.28
N TYR A 449 17.42 18.21 28.34
CA TYR A 449 17.03 17.41 27.19
C TYR A 449 17.90 16.16 27.11
N ARG A 450 17.36 15.13 26.45
CA ARG A 450 18.02 13.86 26.20
C ARG A 450 17.90 13.52 24.72
N ILE A 451 19.02 13.12 24.11
CA ILE A 451 19.04 12.61 22.74
C ILE A 451 19.14 11.09 22.81
N THR A 452 18.24 10.39 22.11
CA THR A 452 18.20 8.94 22.06
C THR A 452 18.44 8.43 20.64
N LEU A 453 19.08 7.27 20.54
CA LEU A 453 19.35 6.54 19.29
C LEU A 453 18.83 5.12 19.48
N MET A 454 17.87 4.70 18.65
CA MET A 454 17.20 3.39 18.79
C MET A 454 16.70 3.14 20.23
N GLY A 455 16.11 4.17 20.85
CA GLY A 455 15.60 4.10 22.23
C GLY A 455 16.66 4.12 23.33
N VAL A 456 17.96 4.16 22.99
CA VAL A 456 19.07 4.22 23.96
C VAL A 456 19.51 5.66 24.14
N THR A 457 19.68 6.10 25.39
CA THR A 457 20.22 7.42 25.73
C THR A 457 21.65 7.58 25.24
N LEU A 458 21.86 8.55 24.34
CA LEU A 458 23.17 8.85 23.78
C LEU A 458 23.86 10.00 24.52
N ALA A 459 23.10 11.05 24.84
CA ALA A 459 23.59 12.21 25.57
C ALA A 459 22.46 12.95 26.29
N GLU A 460 22.82 13.65 27.36
CA GLU A 460 21.93 14.52 28.11
C GLU A 460 22.66 15.84 28.40
N ALA A 461 21.94 16.96 28.38
CA ALA A 461 22.49 18.24 28.78
C ALA A 461 21.39 19.18 29.27
N GLU A 462 21.79 20.19 30.06
CA GLU A 462 20.91 21.23 30.57
C GLU A 462 21.06 22.51 29.73
N ILE A 463 19.93 23.13 29.38
CA ILE A 463 19.89 24.41 28.65
C ILE A 463 18.92 25.39 29.30
N TYR A 464 19.23 26.68 29.21
CA TYR A 464 18.39 27.74 29.76
C TYR A 464 17.77 28.56 28.62
N PRO A 465 16.47 28.40 28.31
CA PRO A 465 15.82 29.06 27.17
C PRO A 465 15.92 30.59 27.16
N GLU A 466 16.01 31.20 28.35
CA GLU A 466 16.06 32.66 28.55
C GLU A 466 17.48 33.24 28.53
N ARG A 467 18.50 32.42 28.25
CA ARG A 467 19.92 32.80 28.28
C ARG A 467 20.61 32.41 26.98
N ASP A 468 21.72 33.09 26.72
CA ASP A 468 22.63 32.74 25.63
C ASP A 468 23.87 32.03 26.19
N MET A 469 24.44 31.09 25.43
CA MET A 469 25.69 30.42 25.78
C MET A 469 26.87 31.14 25.12
N ALA A 470 27.81 31.62 25.94
CA ALA A 470 29.08 32.19 25.50
C ALA A 470 30.18 31.12 25.58
N ILE A 471 30.66 30.65 24.43
CA ILE A 471 31.66 29.60 24.29
C ILE A 471 33.05 30.23 24.14
N ASN A 472 34.03 29.74 24.90
CA ASN A 472 35.42 30.16 24.82
C ASN A 472 36.19 29.32 23.79
N PRO A 473 36.58 29.87 22.62
CA PRO A 473 37.36 29.13 21.62
C PRO A 473 38.87 29.03 21.96
N GLY A 474 39.29 29.53 23.12
CA GLY A 474 40.69 29.51 23.61
C GLY A 474 41.40 30.87 23.60
N GLN A 475 40.82 31.89 22.97
CA GLN A 475 41.41 33.24 22.85
C GLN A 475 40.40 34.31 23.30
N VAL A 476 40.18 34.43 24.61
CA VAL A 476 39.28 35.43 25.21
C VAL A 476 40.02 36.43 26.10
N PHE A 477 39.57 37.69 26.10
CA PHE A 477 40.25 38.82 26.77
C PHE A 477 39.57 39.25 28.09
N GLY A 478 39.03 38.30 28.85
CA GLY A 478 38.37 38.52 30.14
C GLY A 478 37.25 37.52 30.39
N LYS A 479 36.74 37.45 31.63
CA LYS A 479 35.58 36.62 31.97
C LYS A 479 34.30 37.45 31.94
N VAL A 480 33.22 36.85 31.44
CA VAL A 480 31.85 37.36 31.55
C VAL A 480 31.21 36.83 32.85
N GLU A 481 30.12 37.46 33.30
CA GLU A 481 29.39 37.02 34.50
C GLU A 481 28.20 36.14 34.09
N GLY A 482 28.04 34.98 34.72
CA GLY A 482 27.03 34.02 34.32
C GLY A 482 27.22 32.67 35.00
N ILE A 483 26.48 31.65 34.53
CA ILE A 483 26.55 30.29 35.07
C ILE A 483 27.58 29.50 34.27
N GLU A 484 28.64 29.05 34.92
CA GLU A 484 29.70 28.24 34.29
C GLU A 484 29.14 26.88 33.83
N THR A 485 29.54 26.45 32.62
CA THR A 485 29.12 25.18 32.02
C THR A 485 30.15 24.72 30.96
N LEU A 486 29.85 23.61 30.29
CA LEU A 486 30.60 23.13 29.14
C LEU A 486 29.67 23.08 27.93
N ASP A 487 30.19 23.43 26.76
CA ASP A 487 29.47 23.23 25.51
C ASP A 487 29.26 21.72 25.25
N PRO A 488 28.02 21.25 25.05
CA PRO A 488 27.74 19.83 24.91
C PRO A 488 28.25 19.23 23.60
N ALA A 489 28.54 20.04 22.57
CA ALA A 489 28.98 19.55 21.27
C ALA A 489 30.49 19.25 21.21
N PHE A 490 31.31 20.12 21.81
CA PHE A 490 32.78 20.07 21.72
C PHE A 490 33.48 19.98 23.08
N GLY A 491 32.75 20.13 24.18
CA GLY A 491 33.31 20.10 25.54
C GLY A 491 34.15 21.34 25.89
N LEU A 492 33.94 22.45 25.17
CA LEU A 492 34.65 23.71 25.42
C LEU A 492 34.09 24.42 26.67
N GLU A 493 34.93 25.20 27.34
CA GLU A 493 34.50 26.05 28.46
C GLU A 493 33.46 27.07 27.96
N ALA A 494 32.31 27.12 28.63
CA ALA A 494 31.22 27.99 28.26
C ALA A 494 30.53 28.61 29.48
N MET A 495 29.74 29.65 29.25
CA MET A 495 28.98 30.31 30.30
C MET A 495 27.60 30.74 29.81
N TRP A 496 26.56 30.48 30.61
CA TRP A 496 25.22 30.99 30.36
C TRP A 496 25.07 32.43 30.86
N ILE A 497 24.98 33.36 29.91
CA ILE A 497 24.87 34.79 30.14
C ILE A 497 23.46 35.28 29.82
N GLU A 498 23.07 36.42 30.40
CA GLU A 498 21.84 37.10 29.99
C GLU A 498 22.00 37.68 28.58
N SER A 499 20.91 37.73 27.80
CA SER A 499 20.94 38.28 26.44
C SER A 499 21.41 39.74 26.37
N SER A 500 21.31 40.49 27.47
CA SER A 500 21.84 41.85 27.60
C SER A 500 23.37 41.93 27.54
N GLN A 501 24.06 40.83 27.86
CA GLN A 501 25.52 40.77 27.91
C GLN A 501 26.16 40.25 26.63
N LYS A 502 25.35 39.90 25.62
CA LYS A 502 25.80 39.31 24.35
C LYS A 502 26.88 40.13 23.64
N ASP A 503 26.65 41.43 23.45
CA ASP A 503 27.59 42.31 22.73
C ASP A 503 28.93 42.44 23.48
N LYS A 504 28.88 42.47 24.83
CA LYS A 504 30.07 42.50 25.68
C LYS A 504 30.87 41.20 25.55
N ALA A 505 30.20 40.04 25.60
CA ALA A 505 30.84 38.74 25.46
C ALA A 505 31.52 38.57 24.10
N GLN A 506 30.87 38.99 23.01
CA GLN A 506 31.44 38.98 21.67
C GLN A 506 32.68 39.88 21.56
N THR A 507 32.66 41.07 22.17
CA THR A 507 33.81 41.99 22.20
C THR A 507 35.02 41.39 22.92
N LEU A 508 34.79 40.52 23.90
CA LEU A 508 35.82 39.81 24.64
C LEU A 508 36.32 38.54 23.92
N GLY A 509 35.78 38.21 22.74
CA GLY A 509 36.20 37.07 21.92
C GLY A 509 35.38 35.79 22.10
N TYR A 510 34.27 35.82 22.85
CA TYR A 510 33.40 34.65 22.99
C TYR A 510 32.49 34.46 21.78
N THR A 511 32.26 33.20 21.41
CA THR A 511 31.24 32.82 20.43
C THR A 511 29.91 32.66 21.17
N VAL A 512 28.95 33.56 20.91
CA VAL A 512 27.66 33.57 21.62
C VAL A 512 26.56 32.93 20.76
N VAL A 513 25.87 31.93 21.29
CA VAL A 513 24.81 31.17 20.62
C VAL A 513 23.56 31.05 21.50
N ASP A 514 22.37 31.03 20.89
CA ASP A 514 21.10 30.84 21.60
C ASP A 514 20.87 29.37 22.01
N ALA A 515 20.02 29.13 23.01
CA ALA A 515 19.74 27.79 23.54
C ALA A 515 19.27 26.78 22.47
N SER A 516 18.48 27.22 21.48
CA SER A 516 18.03 26.33 20.39
C SER A 516 19.20 25.94 19.47
N THR A 517 20.15 26.85 19.24
CA THR A 517 21.38 26.57 18.49
C THR A 517 22.28 25.58 19.22
N VAL A 518 22.38 25.67 20.56
CA VAL A 518 23.15 24.70 21.36
C VAL A 518 22.63 23.28 21.15
N VAL A 519 21.31 23.06 21.32
CA VAL A 519 20.69 21.73 21.14
C VAL A 519 20.86 21.25 19.70
N ALA A 520 20.64 22.12 18.71
CA ALA A 520 20.79 21.76 17.31
C ALA A 520 22.23 21.38 16.95
N THR A 521 23.22 22.07 17.50
CA THR A 521 24.65 21.79 17.26
C THR A 521 25.07 20.48 17.91
N HIS A 522 24.61 20.22 19.13
CA HIS A 522 24.86 18.95 19.81
C HIS A 522 24.23 17.77 19.06
N LEU A 523 22.96 17.90 18.66
CA LEU A 523 22.29 16.89 17.84
C LEU A 523 23.02 16.66 16.51
N ASN A 524 23.47 17.73 15.85
CA ASN A 524 24.25 17.61 14.62
C ASN A 524 25.53 16.79 14.79
N GLN A 525 26.30 17.06 15.85
CA GLN A 525 27.53 16.31 16.14
C GLN A 525 27.25 14.84 16.40
N LEU A 526 26.25 14.54 17.24
CA LEU A 526 25.89 13.16 17.56
C LEU A 526 25.41 12.38 16.33
N LEU A 527 24.53 12.99 15.54
CA LEU A 527 24.01 12.35 14.33
C LEU A 527 25.09 12.14 13.26
N HIS A 528 26.07 13.04 13.14
CA HIS A 528 27.21 12.84 12.26
C HIS A 528 28.07 11.67 12.73
N LYS A 529 28.47 11.67 14.02
CA LYS A 529 29.30 10.63 14.63
C LYS A 529 28.67 9.23 14.52
N HIS A 530 27.35 9.15 14.67
CA HIS A 530 26.59 7.89 14.61
C HIS A 530 25.91 7.66 13.25
N ALA A 531 26.32 8.37 12.19
CA ALA A 531 25.73 8.22 10.85
C ALA A 531 25.82 6.78 10.33
N HIS A 532 26.89 6.07 10.66
CA HIS A 532 27.10 4.68 10.29
C HIS A 532 26.11 3.69 10.94
N GLU A 533 25.48 4.05 12.06
CA GLU A 533 24.44 3.26 12.72
C GLU A 533 23.04 3.62 12.20
N LEU A 534 22.90 4.79 11.59
CA LEU A 534 21.62 5.32 11.11
C LEU A 534 21.26 4.86 9.70
N ILE A 535 22.25 4.50 8.88
CA ILE A 535 22.03 3.95 7.55
C ILE A 535 21.53 2.50 7.63
N GLY A 536 20.39 2.23 6.98
CA GLY A 536 19.79 0.89 6.93
C GLY A 536 19.63 0.35 5.50
N HIS A 537 19.05 -0.85 5.41
CA HIS A 537 18.80 -1.52 4.12
C HIS A 537 17.90 -0.70 3.19
N GLU A 538 16.86 -0.06 3.73
CA GLU A 538 15.95 0.78 2.95
C GLU A 538 16.64 2.00 2.34
N ASP A 539 17.62 2.57 3.06
CA ASP A 539 18.37 3.73 2.61
C ASP A 539 19.30 3.35 1.47
N VAL A 540 19.99 2.21 1.59
CA VAL A 540 20.84 1.64 0.54
C VAL A 540 20.02 1.27 -0.70
N GLN A 541 18.82 0.71 -0.53
CA GLN A 541 17.92 0.44 -1.66
C GLN A 541 17.55 1.74 -2.39
N LYS A 542 17.16 2.80 -1.67
CA LYS A 542 16.86 4.10 -2.28
C LYS A 542 18.08 4.70 -2.97
N MET A 543 19.28 4.54 -2.41
CA MET A 543 20.52 4.98 -3.06
C MET A 543 20.79 4.21 -4.36
N LEU A 544 20.50 2.91 -4.40
CA LEU A 544 20.55 2.10 -5.62
C LEU A 544 19.50 2.52 -6.65
N ASP A 545 18.29 2.85 -6.23
CA ASP A 545 17.24 3.34 -7.13
C ASP A 545 17.66 4.66 -7.79
N ILE A 546 18.24 5.60 -7.01
CA ILE A 546 18.81 6.86 -7.54
C ILE A 546 19.97 6.59 -8.51
N LEU A 547 20.82 5.60 -8.20
CA LEU A 547 21.87 5.17 -9.11
C LEU A 547 21.30 4.57 -10.40
N ASN A 548 20.23 3.79 -10.31
CA ASN A 548 19.55 3.17 -11.46
C ASN A 548 18.95 4.22 -12.40
N ASP A 549 18.39 5.30 -11.86
CA ASP A 549 17.87 6.42 -12.65
C ASP A 549 18.97 7.14 -13.45
N THR A 550 20.20 7.20 -12.91
CA THR A 550 21.31 7.95 -13.53
C THR A 550 22.30 7.08 -14.30
N SER A 551 22.42 5.80 -13.96
CA SER A 551 23.42 4.85 -14.47
C SER A 551 22.90 3.40 -14.36
N PRO A 552 21.84 3.04 -15.12
CA PRO A 552 21.10 1.78 -14.93
C PRO A 552 21.98 0.54 -15.13
N LYS A 553 22.86 0.55 -16.13
CA LYS A 553 23.78 -0.56 -16.40
C LYS A 553 24.71 -0.85 -15.22
N LEU A 554 25.19 0.20 -14.55
CA LEU A 554 26.07 0.06 -13.39
C LEU A 554 25.30 -0.44 -12.17
N ALA A 555 24.05 0.01 -11.98
CA ALA A 555 23.19 -0.47 -10.90
C ALA A 555 22.88 -1.97 -11.06
N GLU A 556 22.49 -2.40 -12.27
CA GLU A 556 22.24 -3.81 -12.61
C GLU A 556 23.50 -4.68 -12.46
N GLU A 557 24.67 -4.15 -12.84
CA GLU A 557 25.95 -4.84 -12.68
C GLU A 557 26.37 -4.94 -11.20
N LEU A 558 26.09 -3.92 -10.39
CA LEU A 558 26.49 -3.89 -8.98
C LEU A 558 25.65 -4.86 -8.13
N VAL A 559 24.32 -4.68 -8.11
CA VAL A 559 23.40 -5.48 -7.28
C VAL A 559 22.32 -6.09 -8.16
N PRO A 560 22.09 -7.41 -8.14
CA PRO A 560 22.69 -8.41 -7.23
C PRO A 560 23.95 -9.11 -7.78
N ASN A 561 24.45 -8.72 -8.96
CA ASN A 561 25.45 -9.52 -9.69
C ASN A 561 26.85 -9.49 -9.05
N THR A 562 27.30 -8.32 -8.60
CA THR A 562 28.65 -8.10 -8.08
C THR A 562 28.69 -8.23 -6.56
N VAL A 563 27.72 -7.63 -5.85
CA VAL A 563 27.58 -7.68 -4.39
C VAL A 563 26.10 -7.77 -4.00
N SER A 564 25.83 -8.31 -2.81
CA SER A 564 24.50 -8.22 -2.20
C SER A 564 24.25 -6.84 -1.58
N ILE A 565 22.98 -6.49 -1.37
CA ILE A 565 22.62 -5.24 -0.70
C ILE A 565 23.19 -5.14 0.72
N SER A 566 23.29 -6.27 1.44
CA SER A 566 23.87 -6.30 2.79
C SER A 566 25.38 -6.09 2.77
N GLN A 567 26.09 -6.64 1.77
CA GLN A 567 27.53 -6.36 1.58
C GLN A 567 27.76 -4.88 1.25
N LEU A 568 26.93 -4.31 0.37
CA LEU A 568 26.99 -2.89 0.05
C LEU A 568 26.73 -2.04 1.29
N LEU A 569 25.71 -2.35 2.09
CA LEU A 569 25.45 -1.68 3.36
C LEU A 569 26.66 -1.73 4.30
N SER A 570 27.29 -2.90 4.48
CA SER A 570 28.48 -3.02 5.34
C SER A 570 29.67 -2.18 4.86
N VAL A 571 29.89 -2.09 3.54
CA VAL A 571 30.91 -1.21 2.96
C VAL A 571 30.59 0.25 3.28
N LEU A 572 29.36 0.71 3.01
CA LEU A 572 28.94 2.08 3.27
C LEU A 572 29.00 2.45 4.76
N GLN A 573 28.61 1.53 5.66
CA GLN A 573 28.74 1.70 7.10
C GLN A 573 30.20 1.86 7.53
N THR A 574 31.11 1.08 6.94
CA THR A 574 32.54 1.17 7.25
C THR A 574 33.12 2.51 6.79
N LEU A 575 32.74 2.99 5.59
CA LEU A 575 33.14 4.32 5.11
C LEU A 575 32.64 5.43 6.04
N LEU A 576 31.37 5.39 6.43
CA LEU A 576 30.78 6.38 7.34
C LEU A 576 31.40 6.33 8.74
N ARG A 577 31.80 5.16 9.23
CA ARG A 577 32.51 5.02 10.52
C ARG A 577 33.88 5.70 10.50
N GLU A 578 34.49 5.81 9.34
CA GLU A 578 35.78 6.49 9.11
C GLU A 578 35.60 7.95 8.66
N ASP A 579 34.41 8.55 8.89
CA ASP A 579 34.03 9.90 8.46
C ASP A 579 34.20 10.16 6.96
N VAL A 580 34.09 9.11 6.13
CA VAL A 580 34.11 9.21 4.66
C VAL A 580 32.67 9.33 4.13
N PRO A 581 32.31 10.44 3.49
CA PRO A 581 30.97 10.61 2.93
C PRO A 581 30.68 9.65 1.77
N VAL A 582 29.44 9.18 1.70
CA VAL A 582 28.94 8.22 0.69
C VAL A 582 28.08 8.88 -0.40
N ARG A 583 28.22 10.20 -0.58
CA ARG A 583 27.45 10.98 -1.57
C ARG A 583 27.79 10.67 -3.03
N ASP A 584 29.02 10.21 -3.31
CA ASP A 584 29.43 9.82 -4.66
C ASP A 584 29.23 8.31 -4.88
N MET A 585 27.96 7.92 -4.96
CA MET A 585 27.55 6.53 -5.11
C MET A 585 28.03 5.91 -6.43
N ARG A 586 28.20 6.72 -7.48
CA ARG A 586 28.71 6.25 -8.78
C ARG A 586 30.15 5.75 -8.64
N THR A 587 31.04 6.57 -8.09
CA THR A 587 32.46 6.18 -7.93
C THR A 587 32.60 4.98 -6.99
N ILE A 588 31.78 4.89 -5.94
CA ILE A 588 31.73 3.71 -5.06
C ILE A 588 31.32 2.47 -5.87
N ALA A 589 30.21 2.54 -6.60
CA ALA A 589 29.70 1.44 -7.41
C ALA A 589 30.71 0.96 -8.47
N GLU A 590 31.34 1.88 -9.20
CA GLU A 590 32.37 1.55 -10.19
C GLU A 590 33.59 0.86 -9.54
N SER A 591 34.02 1.34 -8.37
CA SER A 591 35.15 0.75 -7.65
C SER A 591 34.85 -0.67 -7.18
N LEU A 592 33.61 -0.93 -6.76
CA LEU A 592 33.15 -2.26 -6.32
C LEU A 592 32.96 -3.22 -7.50
N ALA A 593 32.34 -2.77 -8.59
CA ALA A 593 32.14 -3.56 -9.81
C ALA A 593 33.48 -4.05 -10.41
N ASN A 594 34.50 -3.18 -10.43
CA ASN A 594 35.82 -3.53 -10.93
C ASN A 594 36.61 -4.50 -10.01
N MET A 595 36.24 -4.62 -8.72
CA MET A 595 36.96 -5.42 -7.73
C MET A 595 36.35 -6.81 -7.49
N SER A 596 35.03 -6.97 -7.60
CA SER A 596 34.34 -8.23 -7.26
C SER A 596 34.83 -9.49 -8.00
N PRO A 597 35.38 -9.43 -9.23
CA PRO A 597 36.00 -10.62 -9.83
C PRO A 597 37.21 -11.16 -9.05
N ARG A 598 37.79 -10.37 -8.13
CA ARG A 598 39.03 -10.66 -7.41
C ARG A 598 38.85 -10.95 -5.91
N SER A 599 37.86 -10.34 -5.25
CA SER A 599 37.56 -10.57 -3.82
C SER A 599 36.16 -10.06 -3.45
N GLN A 600 35.48 -10.78 -2.56
CA GLN A 600 34.19 -10.39 -1.95
C GLN A 600 34.30 -10.01 -0.47
N GLU A 601 35.52 -9.92 0.06
CA GLU A 601 35.74 -9.50 1.45
C GLU A 601 35.43 -8.01 1.64
N ILE A 602 34.65 -7.68 2.66
CA ILE A 602 34.21 -6.29 2.95
C ILE A 602 35.42 -5.36 3.08
N VAL A 603 36.50 -5.79 3.72
CA VAL A 603 37.72 -4.98 3.91
C VAL A 603 38.36 -4.62 2.56
N ALA A 604 38.45 -5.58 1.64
CA ALA A 604 39.00 -5.35 0.31
C ALA A 604 38.11 -4.41 -0.53
N LEU A 605 36.79 -4.60 -0.46
CA LEU A 605 35.79 -3.76 -1.12
C LEU A 605 35.81 -2.32 -0.59
N THR A 606 35.89 -2.13 0.73
CA THR A 606 36.04 -0.80 1.35
C THR A 606 37.35 -0.14 0.94
N GLY A 607 38.46 -0.90 0.88
CA GLY A 607 39.74 -0.40 0.38
C GLY A 607 39.66 0.10 -1.07
N ALA A 608 38.96 -0.63 -1.94
CA ALA A 608 38.71 -0.21 -3.33
C ALA A 608 37.88 1.08 -3.40
N ALA A 609 36.79 1.15 -2.63
CA ALA A 609 35.94 2.33 -2.56
C ALA A 609 36.71 3.56 -2.05
N ARG A 610 37.57 3.41 -1.02
CA ARG A 610 38.45 4.50 -0.53
C ARG A 610 39.42 4.99 -1.60
N ALA A 611 40.01 4.07 -2.38
CA ALA A 611 40.90 4.46 -3.47
C ALA A 611 40.18 5.26 -4.56
N GLY A 612 38.97 4.84 -4.95
CA GLY A 612 38.10 5.57 -5.87
C GLY A 612 37.71 6.95 -5.33
N LEU A 613 37.40 7.05 -4.04
CA LEU A 613 37.05 8.29 -3.34
C LEU A 613 38.25 9.14 -2.90
N SER A 614 39.47 8.83 -3.33
CA SER A 614 40.70 9.51 -2.88
C SER A 614 40.63 11.04 -2.92
N ARG A 615 40.09 11.62 -4.01
CA ARG A 615 39.90 13.06 -4.15
C ARG A 615 38.95 13.64 -3.09
N LEU A 616 37.84 12.95 -2.86
CA LEU A 616 36.83 13.34 -1.87
C LEU A 616 37.41 13.30 -0.46
N ILE A 617 38.14 12.24 -0.12
CA ILE A 617 38.74 12.04 1.21
C ILE A 617 39.76 13.14 1.49
N VAL A 618 40.68 13.41 0.54
CA VAL A 618 41.70 14.46 0.71
C VAL A 618 41.06 15.83 0.86
N GLN A 619 40.05 16.16 0.04
CA GLN A 619 39.33 17.42 0.14
C GLN A 619 38.54 17.54 1.46
N ASN A 620 37.98 16.44 1.97
CA ASN A 620 37.22 16.47 3.22
C ASN A 620 38.12 16.76 4.43
N ILE A 621 39.35 16.23 4.43
CA ILE A 621 40.29 16.38 5.56
C ILE A 621 41.02 17.72 5.50
N PHE A 622 41.51 18.13 4.32
CA PHE A 622 42.41 19.28 4.17
C PHE A 622 41.76 20.50 3.48
N GLY A 623 40.51 20.38 3.04
CA GLY A 623 39.80 21.45 2.37
C GLY A 623 40.45 21.83 1.04
N THR A 624 40.86 23.10 0.93
CA THR A 624 41.47 23.69 -0.28
C THR A 624 42.92 24.12 -0.05
N ALA A 625 43.56 23.64 1.01
CA ALA A 625 44.96 23.96 1.30
C ALA A 625 45.90 23.36 0.24
N ASP A 626 46.89 24.14 -0.18
CA ASP A 626 47.89 23.72 -1.18
C ASP A 626 48.95 22.76 -0.61
N GLU A 627 49.15 22.76 0.71
CA GLU A 627 50.13 21.93 1.41
C GLU A 627 49.45 21.07 2.49
N LEU A 628 49.81 19.78 2.53
CA LEU A 628 49.25 18.79 3.46
C LEU A 628 50.12 18.70 4.71
N SER A 629 49.61 19.14 5.86
CA SER A 629 50.26 18.88 7.15
C SER A 629 49.84 17.49 7.66
N VAL A 630 50.69 16.48 7.47
CA VAL A 630 50.40 15.07 7.81
C VAL A 630 51.10 14.63 9.08
#